data_AF-A0A958KEL8-F1
#
_entry.id   AF-A0A958KEL8-F1
#
_cell.length_a   1.000
_cell.length_b   1.000
_cell.length_c   1.000
_cell.angle_alpha   90.00
_cell.angle_beta   90.00
_cell.angle_gamma   90.00
#
_symmetry.space_group_name_H-M   'P 1'
#
loop_
_entity.id
_entity.type
_entity.pdbx_description
1 polymer ?
#
loop_
_entity_poly.entity_id
_entity_poly.type
_entity_poly.pdbx_seq_one_letter_code
_entity_poly.pdbx_strand_id
1 'polypeptide(L)'
;MYLQGNLQAVFDALYHMGVIDPVLDMDWSQVMDELPYHYEQFSQVVAVANRNLSVDELVRELNQFDEMSLSYLAIEVAKELADFHSRETLH
;
A
#
# COMPACT_ATOMS: atom_id res chain seq x y z
N MET A 1 -1.60 -2.10 -12.40
CA MET A 1 -1.37 -3.49 -11.98
C MET A 1 -2.12 -3.66 -10.67
N TYR A 2 -2.96 -4.69 -10.53
CA TYR A 2 -3.68 -4.94 -9.27
C TYR A 2 -2.74 -5.54 -8.22
N LEU A 3 -3.03 -5.34 -6.94
CA LEU A 3 -2.26 -5.94 -5.87
C LEU A 3 -2.65 -7.43 -5.80
N GLN A 4 -1.77 -8.30 -6.32
CA GLN A 4 -1.97 -9.75 -6.39
C GLN A 4 -1.13 -10.51 -5.34
N GLY A 5 -0.20 -9.82 -4.68
CA GLY A 5 0.61 -10.38 -3.60
C GLY A 5 -0.19 -10.62 -2.31
N ASN A 6 0.54 -10.92 -1.23
CA ASN A 6 -0.03 -11.10 0.09
C ASN A 6 -0.42 -9.72 0.67
N LEU A 7 -1.61 -9.22 0.31
CA LEU A 7 -2.17 -7.93 0.76
C LEU A 7 -2.01 -7.72 2.26
N GLN A 8 -2.26 -8.79 3.02
CA GLN A 8 -2.12 -8.78 4.48
C GLN A 8 -0.66 -8.56 4.91
N ALA A 9 0.31 -9.21 4.28
CA ALA A 9 1.73 -9.00 4.57
C ALA A 9 2.21 -7.59 4.20
N VAL A 10 1.69 -7.01 3.11
CA VAL A 10 1.99 -5.62 2.72
C VAL A 10 1.41 -4.64 3.73
N PHE A 11 0.17 -4.86 4.16
CA PHE A 11 -0.47 -4.06 5.21
C PHE A 11 0.29 -4.16 6.53
N ASP A 12 0.64 -5.37 6.98
CA ASP A 12 1.44 -5.59 8.19
C ASP A 12 2.79 -4.86 8.09
N ALA A 13 3.48 -4.92 6.95
CA ALA A 13 4.74 -4.20 6.75
C ALA A 13 4.56 -2.68 6.91
N LEU A 14 3.55 -2.10 6.27
CA LEU A 14 3.25 -0.66 6.35
C LEU A 14 2.81 -0.23 7.76
N TYR A 15 2.06 -1.10 8.45
CA TYR A 15 1.65 -0.89 9.84
C TYR A 15 2.87 -0.91 10.79
N HIS A 16 3.76 -1.88 10.61
CA HIS A 16 5.02 -1.95 11.36
C HIS A 16 5.94 -0.75 11.11
N MET A 17 5.90 -0.18 9.92
CA MET A 17 6.64 1.04 9.57
C MET A 17 6.01 2.32 10.15
N GLY A 18 4.80 2.25 10.71
CA GLY A 18 4.09 3.43 11.24
C GLY A 18 3.57 4.37 10.15
N VAL A 19 3.46 3.89 8.90
CA VAL A 19 2.97 4.68 7.75
C VAL A 19 1.44 4.79 7.78
N ILE A 20 0.73 3.87 8.44
CA ILE A 20 -0.73 3.87 8.52
C ILE A 20 -1.25 5.10 9.28
N ASP A 21 -0.63 5.47 10.39
CA ASP A 21 -1.05 6.63 11.21
C ASP A 21 -1.09 7.95 10.44
N PRO A 22 -0.02 8.40 9.75
CA PRO A 22 -0.07 9.64 8.96
C PRO A 22 -1.07 9.53 7.81
N VAL A 23 -1.20 8.36 7.19
CA VAL A 23 -2.19 8.15 6.12
C VAL A 23 -3.61 8.40 6.62
N LEU A 24 -3.97 7.96 7.83
CA LEU A 24 -5.31 8.19 8.38
C LEU A 24 -5.64 9.67 8.61
N ASP A 25 -4.62 10.49 8.86
CA ASP A 25 -4.77 11.94 9.09
C ASP A 25 -4.73 12.76 7.78
N MET A 26 -4.23 12.15 6.68
CA MET A 26 -4.10 12.81 5.38
C MET A 26 -5.41 12.89 4.59
N ASP A 27 -5.54 13.95 3.80
CA ASP A 27 -6.60 14.10 2.80
C ASP A 27 -6.37 13.17 1.61
N TRP A 28 -6.90 11.93 1.69
CA TRP A 28 -6.75 10.93 0.63
C TRP A 28 -7.17 11.44 -0.74
N SER A 29 -8.16 12.34 -0.79
CA SER A 29 -8.64 12.88 -2.06
C SER A 29 -7.61 13.78 -2.75
N GLN A 30 -6.79 14.52 -2.00
CA GLN A 30 -5.73 15.35 -2.56
C GLN A 30 -4.54 14.50 -2.99
N VAL A 31 -4.15 13.57 -2.12
CA VAL A 31 -3.09 12.60 -2.38
C VAL A 31 -3.39 11.84 -3.68
N MET A 32 -4.57 11.25 -3.80
CA MET A 32 -4.98 10.51 -5.01
C MET A 32 -5.05 11.37 -6.29
N ASP A 33 -5.21 12.70 -6.17
CA ASP A 33 -5.18 13.62 -7.33
C ASP A 33 -3.75 13.82 -7.86
N GLU A 34 -2.74 13.71 -6.97
CA GLU A 34 -1.32 13.79 -7.31
C GLU A 34 -0.74 12.44 -7.80
N LEU A 35 -1.40 11.32 -7.49
CA LEU A 35 -1.01 9.97 -7.91
C LEU A 35 -0.70 9.82 -9.42
N PRO A 36 -1.46 10.39 -10.39
CA PRO A 36 -1.08 10.33 -11.80
C PRO A 36 0.28 10.96 -12.14
N TYR A 37 0.74 11.94 -11.36
CA TYR A 37 2.07 12.55 -11.53
C TYR A 37 3.18 11.66 -10.95
N HIS A 38 2.85 10.83 -9.96
CA HIS A 38 3.75 9.92 -9.27
C HIS A 38 3.54 8.44 -9.65
N TYR A 39 2.82 8.21 -10.75
CA TYR A 39 2.38 6.87 -11.15
C TYR A 39 3.55 5.90 -11.40
N GLU A 40 4.68 6.40 -11.91
CA GLU A 40 5.87 5.56 -12.11
C GLU A 40 6.44 5.02 -10.79
N GLN A 41 6.55 5.89 -9.78
CA GLN A 41 7.02 5.51 -8.44
C GLN A 41 6.03 4.56 -7.77
N PHE A 42 4.74 4.88 -7.84
CA PHE A 42 3.68 4.02 -7.33
C PHE A 42 3.69 2.63 -7.99
N SER A 43 3.85 2.57 -9.31
CA SER A 43 3.94 1.30 -10.05
C SER A 43 5.13 0.44 -9.61
N GLN A 44 6.29 1.06 -9.32
CA GLN A 44 7.46 0.35 -8.78
C GLN A 44 7.20 -0.20 -7.38
N VAL A 45 6.59 0.60 -6.52
CA VAL A 45 6.22 0.20 -5.16
C VAL A 45 5.23 -0.95 -5.17
N VAL A 46 4.19 -0.89 -6.01
CA VAL A 46 3.23 -1.97 -6.20
C VAL A 46 3.90 -3.22 -6.78
N ALA A 47 4.87 -3.08 -7.68
CA ALA A 47 5.62 -4.20 -8.21
C ALA A 47 6.46 -4.90 -7.12
N VAL A 48 7.07 -4.13 -6.22
CA VAL A 48 7.77 -4.65 -5.03
C VAL A 48 6.80 -5.35 -4.09
N ALA A 49 5.65 -4.73 -3.81
CA ALA A 49 4.62 -5.31 -2.96
C ALA A 49 4.02 -6.61 -3.51
N ASN A 50 3.99 -6.75 -4.85
CA ASN A 50 3.57 -7.95 -5.54
C ASN A 50 4.64 -9.05 -5.61
N ARG A 51 5.91 -8.75 -5.25
CA ARG A 51 6.89 -9.81 -5.05
C ARG A 51 6.52 -10.53 -3.76
N ASN A 52 6.34 -11.85 -3.85
CA ASN A 52 5.88 -12.71 -2.77
C ASN A 52 6.98 -12.88 -1.68
N LEU A 53 7.33 -11.76 -1.04
CA LEU A 53 8.42 -11.58 -0.08
C LEU A 53 7.90 -11.74 1.35
N SER A 54 8.82 -12.01 2.27
CA SER A 54 8.51 -11.99 3.71
C SER A 54 8.27 -10.55 4.18
N VAL A 55 7.47 -10.35 5.24
CA VAL A 55 7.20 -9.02 5.83
C VAL A 55 8.49 -8.23 6.09
N ASP A 56 9.53 -8.89 6.63
CA ASP A 56 10.84 -8.29 6.92
C ASP A 56 11.56 -7.76 5.66
N GLU A 57 11.48 -8.51 4.55
CA GLU A 57 12.06 -8.11 3.27
C GLU A 57 11.24 -6.99 2.61
N LEU A 58 9.92 -7.09 2.72
CA LEU A 58 8.98 -6.06 2.28
C LEU A 58 9.27 -4.73 2.99
N VAL A 59 9.41 -4.72 4.31
CA VAL A 59 9.78 -3.52 5.09
C VAL A 59 11.09 -2.94 4.58
N ARG A 60 12.12 -3.76 4.32
CA ARG A 60 13.42 -3.27 3.82
C ARG A 60 13.35 -2.65 2.43
N GLU A 61 12.59 -3.25 1.52
CA GLU A 61 12.42 -2.72 0.17
C GLU A 61 11.53 -1.47 0.19
N LEU A 62 10.44 -1.49 0.96
CA LEU A 62 9.54 -0.36 1.14
C LEU A 62 10.23 0.84 1.79
N ASN A 63 11.13 0.61 2.75
CA ASN A 63 11.90 1.68 3.40
C ASN A 63 12.91 2.38 2.46
N GLN A 64 13.10 1.91 1.22
CA GLN A 64 13.89 2.61 0.20
C GLN A 64 13.07 3.68 -0.55
N PHE A 65 11.74 3.66 -0.41
CA PHE A 65 10.83 4.60 -1.05
C PHE A 65 10.46 5.77 -0.13
N ASP A 66 10.07 6.88 -0.74
CA ASP A 66 9.61 8.05 0.00
C ASP A 66 8.31 7.76 0.78
N GLU A 67 8.14 8.46 1.89
CA GLU A 67 6.97 8.32 2.77
C GLU A 67 5.64 8.56 2.02
N MET A 68 5.63 9.48 1.05
CA MET A 68 4.49 9.70 0.15
C MET A 68 4.16 8.47 -0.70
N SER A 69 5.19 7.80 -1.23
CA SER A 69 5.05 6.59 -2.04
C SER A 69 4.47 5.43 -1.22
N LEU A 70 4.89 5.31 0.03
CA LEU A 70 4.34 4.35 0.99
C LEU A 70 2.92 4.70 1.41
N SER A 71 2.60 5.98 1.52
CA SER A 71 1.25 6.47 1.82
C SER A 71 0.26 6.10 0.72
N TYR A 72 0.64 6.28 -0.55
CA TYR A 72 -0.16 5.83 -1.69
C TYR A 72 -0.44 4.32 -1.64
N LEU A 73 0.60 3.53 -1.38
CA LEU A 73 0.47 2.08 -1.26
C LEU A 73 -0.47 1.71 -0.10
N ALA A 74 -0.33 2.34 1.06
CA ALA A 74 -1.18 2.10 2.23
C ALA A 74 -2.66 2.36 1.94
N ILE A 75 -2.99 3.46 1.25
CA ILE A 75 -4.36 3.79 0.85
C ILE A 75 -4.92 2.72 -0.10
N GLU A 76 -4.16 2.34 -1.14
CA GLU A 76 -4.61 1.33 -2.11
C GLU A 76 -4.77 -0.05 -1.46
N VAL A 77 -3.81 -0.47 -0.63
CA VAL A 77 -3.87 -1.74 0.13
C VAL A 77 -5.08 -1.75 1.05
N ALA A 78 -5.30 -0.68 1.83
CA ALA A 78 -6.43 -0.59 2.75
C ALA A 78 -7.77 -0.65 2.02
N LYS A 79 -7.86 0.01 0.87
CA LYS A 79 -9.05 0.00 0.02
C LYS A 79 -9.30 -1.39 -0.58
N GLU A 80 -8.31 -2.01 -1.18
CA GLU A 80 -8.42 -3.38 -1.74
C GLU A 80 -8.73 -4.40 -0.64
N LEU A 81 -8.12 -4.29 0.54
CA LEU A 81 -8.36 -5.18 1.68
C LEU A 81 -9.79 -5.03 2.22
N ALA A 82 -10.31 -3.81 2.32
CA ALA A 82 -11.70 -3.54 2.71
C ALA A 82 -12.71 -4.06 1.67
N ASP A 83 -12.40 -3.92 0.38
CA ASP A 83 -13.19 -4.48 -0.72
C ASP A 83 -13.18 -6.02 -0.68
N PHE A 84 -12.02 -6.62 -0.45
CA PHE A 84 -11.83 -8.07 -0.34
C PHE A 84 -12.65 -8.65 0.81
N HIS A 85 -12.51 -8.09 2.02
CA HIS A 85 -13.30 -8.51 3.18
C HIS A 85 -14.80 -8.29 2.97
N SER A 86 -15.21 -7.18 2.34
CA SER A 86 -16.62 -6.93 2.05
C SER A 86 -17.21 -7.99 1.11
N ARG A 87 -16.42 -8.50 0.16
CA ARG A 87 -16.84 -9.59 -0.75
C ARG A 87 -16.89 -10.95 -0.06
N GLU A 88 -15.96 -11.24 0.85
CA GLU A 88 -15.98 -12.48 1.64
C GLU A 88 -17.17 -12.54 2.62
N THR A 89 -17.61 -11.40 3.13
CA THR A 89 -18.73 -11.35 4.11
C THR A 89 -20.12 -11.45 3.45
N LEU A 90 -20.21 -11.35 2.12
CA LEU A 90 -21.47 -11.39 1.36
C LEU A 90 -21.82 -12.77 0.78
N HIS A 91 -21.07 -13.82 1.12
CA HIS A 91 -21.29 -15.19 0.63
C HIS A 91 -21.63 -16.20 1.76
#